data_AF-A0A3D1EZJ3-F1
#
_entry.id   AF-A0A3D1EZJ3-F1
#
_cell.length_a   1.000
_cell.length_b   1.000
_cell.length_c   1.000
_cell.angle_alpha   90.00
_cell.angle_beta   90.00
_cell.angle_gamma   90.00
#
_symmetry.space_group_name_H-M   'P 1'
#
loop_
_entity.id
_entity.type
_entity.pdbx_description
1 polymer ?
#
loop_
_entity_poly.entity_id
_entity_poly.type
_entity_poly.pdbx_seq_one_letter_code
_entity_poly.pdbx_strand_id
1 'polypeptide(L)' 'PMTGFADVSDSHLTVTHLPSDTKLHIRSDQPMIRFWFFASDRVICPEMFTHIDLPPGQTKRWVSHYEVQ' A
#
# COMPACT_ATOMS: atom_id res chain seq x y z
N PRO A 1 1.92 -11.95 7.12
CA PRO A 1 2.28 -10.51 7.20
C PRO A 1 3.74 -10.33 6.77
N MET A 2 4.04 -9.41 5.88
CA MET A 2 5.43 -9.04 5.53
C MET A 2 5.83 -7.77 6.28
N THR A 3 7.08 -7.72 6.72
CA THR A 3 7.71 -6.64 7.51
C THR A 3 9.14 -6.42 7.01
N GLY A 4 9.83 -5.39 7.52
CA GLY A 4 11.23 -5.11 7.16
C GLY A 4 11.41 -3.94 6.17
N PHE A 5 10.32 -3.25 5.86
CA PHE A 5 10.34 -1.96 5.18
C PHE A 5 10.98 -0.91 6.09
N ALA A 6 11.88 -0.10 5.53
CA ALA A 6 12.69 0.85 6.28
C ALA A 6 12.37 2.31 5.90
N ASP A 7 11.86 2.55 4.70
CA ASP A 7 11.66 3.93 4.20
C ASP A 7 10.42 4.11 3.30
N VAL A 8 10.23 5.35 2.83
CA VAL A 8 9.15 5.71 1.90
C VAL A 8 9.34 5.06 0.52
N SER A 9 10.58 4.80 0.11
CA SER A 9 10.85 4.16 -1.19
C SER A 9 10.35 2.73 -1.25
N ASP A 10 10.23 2.05 -0.10
CA ASP A 10 9.58 0.75 0.02
C ASP A 10 8.05 0.80 -0.11
N SER A 11 7.45 2.00 -0.12
CA SER A 11 6.00 2.20 0.03
C SER A 11 5.28 2.21 -1.32
N HIS A 12 5.55 1.19 -2.12
CA HIS A 12 4.96 0.99 -3.43
C HIS A 12 4.74 -0.50 -3.73
N LEU A 13 3.75 -0.79 -4.58
CA LEU A 13 3.50 -2.14 -5.07
C LEU A 13 2.83 -2.11 -6.44
N THR A 14 3.00 -3.20 -7.19
CA THR A 14 2.32 -3.40 -8.47
C THR A 14 1.50 -4.68 -8.41
N VAL A 15 0.21 -4.56 -8.72
CA VAL A 15 -0.66 -5.70 -9.02
C VAL A 15 -0.69 -5.87 -10.53
N THR A 16 -0.41 -7.07 -11.02
CA THR A 16 -0.55 -7.41 -12.44
C THR A 16 -1.68 -8.41 -12.62
N HIS A 17 -2.67 -8.06 -13.44
CA HIS A 17 -3.69 -9.00 -13.89
C HIS A 17 -3.20 -9.71 -15.16
N LEU A 18 -2.62 -10.90 -14.97
CA LEU A 18 -1.92 -11.64 -16.02
C LEU A 18 -2.73 -11.85 -17.32
N PRO A 19 -4.04 -12.18 -17.28
CA PRO A 19 -4.80 -12.41 -18.51
C PRO A 19 -4.92 -11.19 -19.43
N SER A 20 -4.94 -9.97 -18.88
CA SER A 20 -5.07 -8.73 -19.67
C SER A 20 -3.80 -7.88 -19.71
N ASP A 21 -2.73 -8.32 -19.02
CA ASP A 21 -1.51 -7.55 -18.72
C ASP A 21 -1.76 -6.17 -18.10
N THR A 22 -2.96 -5.93 -17.54
CA THR A 22 -3.30 -4.68 -16.89
C THR A 22 -2.59 -4.58 -15.54
N LYS A 23 -2.00 -3.43 -15.26
CA LYS A 23 -1.25 -3.20 -14.03
C LYS A 23 -1.89 -2.10 -13.20
N LEU A 24 -1.93 -2.31 -11.90
CA LEU A 24 -2.25 -1.27 -10.93
C LEU A 24 -0.99 -1.02 -10.10
N HIS A 25 -0.42 0.17 -10.26
CA HIS A 25 0.68 0.64 -9.43
C HIS A 25 0.12 1.50 -8.30
N ILE A 26 0.47 1.15 -7.06
CA ILE A 26 0.04 1.86 -5.86
C ILE A 26 1.29 2.36 -5.15
N ARG A 27 1.31 3.63 -4.76
CA ARG A 27 2.42 4.24 -4.00
C ARG A 27 1.89 5.17 -2.91
N SER A 28 2.58 5.27 -1.79
CA SER A 28 2.24 6.14 -0.66
C SER A 28 3.40 7.06 -0.32
N ASP A 29 3.12 8.28 0.14
CA ASP A 29 4.12 9.23 0.65
C ASP A 29 4.46 9.00 2.14
N GLN A 30 4.04 7.87 2.72
CA GLN A 30 4.37 7.44 4.07
C GLN A 30 5.06 6.09 4.08
N PRO A 31 6.02 5.86 4.99
CA PRO A 31 6.65 4.56 5.17
C PRO A 31 5.60 3.49 5.49
N MET A 32 5.56 2.45 4.67
CA MET A 32 4.87 1.21 4.96
C MET A 32 5.61 0.52 6.11
N ILE A 33 4.90 0.11 7.16
CA ILE A 33 5.50 -0.63 8.28
C ILE A 33 5.21 -2.13 8.21
N ARG A 34 4.19 -2.50 7.44
CA ARG A 34 3.69 -3.86 7.34
C ARG A 34 2.84 -3.99 6.09
N PHE A 35 2.93 -5.15 5.45
CA PHE A 35 2.12 -5.49 4.30
C PHE A 35 1.28 -6.74 4.56
N TRP A 36 -0.01 -6.67 4.27
CA TRP A 36 -0.91 -7.82 4.27
C TRP A 36 -1.46 -8.03 2.88
N PHE A 37 -1.68 -9.29 2.54
CA PHE A 37 -2.31 -9.68 1.29
C PHE A 37 -3.47 -10.62 1.61
N PHE A 38 -4.67 -10.17 1.26
CA PHE A 38 -5.87 -11.00 1.29
C PHE A 38 -6.36 -11.23 -0.14
N ALA A 39 -6.86 -12.43 -0.41
CA ALA A 39 -7.44 -12.78 -1.70
C ALA A 39 -8.66 -13.68 -1.52
N SER A 40 -9.63 -13.49 -2.40
CA SER A 40 -10.78 -14.36 -2.67
C SER A 40 -10.95 -14.50 -4.17
N ASP A 41 -11.93 -15.30 -4.61
CA ASP A 41 -12.15 -15.60 -6.03
C ASP A 41 -12.34 -14.37 -6.94
N ARG A 42 -12.80 -13.24 -6.39
CA ARG A 42 -13.15 -12.04 -7.17
C ARG A 42 -12.45 -10.76 -6.72
N VAL A 43 -11.69 -10.82 -5.62
CA VAL A 43 -11.13 -9.63 -4.98
C VAL A 43 -9.77 -9.96 -4.39
N ILE A 44 -8.84 -9.03 -4.58
CA ILE A 44 -7.58 -8.99 -3.83
C ILE A 44 -7.52 -7.69 -3.02
N CYS A 45 -6.85 -7.74 -1.87
CA CYS A 45 -6.59 -6.59 -1.03
C CYS A 45 -5.08 -6.55 -0.71
N PRO A 46 -4.28 -5.79 -1.47
CA PRO A 46 -2.90 -5.49 -1.13
C PRO A 46 -2.85 -4.30 -0.15
N GLU A 47 -2.60 -4.58 1.12
CA GLU A 47 -2.74 -3.61 2.21
C GLU A 47 -1.37 -3.12 2.70
N MET A 48 -1.04 -1.86 2.40
CA MET A 48 0.14 -1.16 2.91
C MET A 48 -0.21 -0.40 4.20
N PHE A 49 0.21 -0.89 5.35
CA PHE A 49 -0.09 -0.25 6.63
C PHE A 49 0.89 0.88 6.94
N THR A 50 0.37 2.04 7.33
CA THR A 50 1.13 3.19 7.84
C THR A 50 0.99 3.25 9.37
N HIS A 51 2.10 3.46 10.09
CA HIS A 51 2.04 3.70 11.52
C HIS A 51 1.54 5.12 11.82
N ILE A 52 0.61 5.23 12.77
CA ILE A 52 0.05 6.50 13.23
C ILE A 52 0.25 6.56 14.75
N ASP A 53 1.09 7.50 15.17
CA ASP A 53 1.22 7.90 16.57
C ASP A 53 0.84 9.39 16.63
N LEU A 54 -0.33 9.69 17.19
CA LEU A 54 -0.94 11.02 17.17
C LEU A 54 -1.50 11.38 18.55
N PRO A 55 -0.94 12.41 19.22
CA PRO A 55 -1.52 12.95 20.45
C PRO A 55 -2.91 13.59 20.23
N PRO A 56 -3.69 13.78 21.31
CA PRO A 56 -4.96 14.48 21.24
C PRO A 56 -4.85 15.88 20.60
N GLY A 57 -5.78 16.19 19.71
CA GLY A 57 -5.85 17.49 19.01
C GLY A 57 -4.96 17.62 17.77
N GLN A 58 -4.18 16.59 17.41
CA GLN A 58 -3.33 16.62 16.22
C GLN A 58 -3.99 16.03 14.96
N THR A 59 -3.41 16.31 13.81
CA THR A 59 -3.84 15.76 12.51
C THR A 59 -2.62 15.34 11.71
N LYS A 60 -2.65 14.13 11.13
CA LYS A 60 -1.72 13.65 10.11
C LYS A 60 -2.46 13.50 8.79
N ARG A 61 -1.79 13.81 7.69
CA ARG A 61 -2.27 13.57 6.32
C ARG A 61 -1.20 12.85 5.53
N TRP A 62 -1.64 12.04 4.58
CA TRP A 62 -0.79 11.36 3.62
C TRP A 62 -1.56 11.18 2.32
N VAL A 63 -0.83 10.88 1.25
CA VAL A 63 -1.38 10.68 -0.08
C VAL A 63 -0.94 9.32 -0.61
N SER A 64 -1.93 8.54 -1.04
CA SER A 64 -1.72 7.33 -1.83
C SER A 64 -2.15 7.58 -3.27
N HIS A 65 -1.29 7.22 -4.22
CA HIS A 65 -1.58 7.30 -5.65
C HIS A 65 -1.87 5.91 -6.19
N TYR A 66 -2.87 5.84 -7.06
CA TYR A 66 -3.32 4.63 -7.74
C TYR A 66 -3.31 4.90 -9.24
N GLU A 67 -2.47 4.18 -9.98
CA GLU A 67 -2.23 4.39 -11.39
C GLU A 67 -2.48 3.08 -12.14
N VAL A 68 -3.43 3.08 -13.09
CA VAL A 68 -3.68 1.95 -13.98
C VAL A 68 -2.80 2.11 -15.23
N GLN A 69 -2.10 1.03 -15.60
CA GLN A 69 -1.24 0.94 -16.77
C GLN A 69 -1.70 -0.19 -17.69
#